data_AF-A0A5B0BHZ9-F1
#
_entry.id   AF-A0A5B0BHZ9-F1
#
_cell.length_a   1.000
_cell.length_b   1.000
_cell.length_c   1.000
_cell.angle_alpha   90.00
_cell.angle_beta   90.00
_cell.angle_gamma   90.00
#
_symmetry.space_group_name_H-M   'P 1'
#
loop_
_entity.id
_entity.type
_entity.pdbx_description
1 polymer ?
#
loop_
_entity_poly.entity_id
_entity_poly.type
_entity_poly.pdbx_seq_one_letter_code
_entity_poly.pdbx_strand_id
1 'polypeptide(L)'
;MDDRPIDTGALINELEGHLLVEATLGEGRRAAGRFTRRFEWLTDSQRAEIEEGFAEQYVSLARDSWRRTARRAAHLRSEYEEVYRGLRRRLLATFLCGTAVLVLAAALVVTAVRP
;
A
#
# COMPACT_ATOMS: atom_id res chain seq x y z
N MET A 1 13.58 -30.61 4.62
CA MET A 1 13.73 -29.17 4.31
C MET A 1 12.53 -28.81 3.46
N ASP A 2 11.68 -27.94 3.98
CA ASP A 2 10.38 -27.58 3.39
C ASP A 2 10.61 -26.64 2.20
N ASP A 3 10.47 -27.16 0.98
CA ASP A 3 10.73 -26.46 -0.28
C ASP A 3 9.47 -25.69 -0.71
N ARG A 4 9.02 -24.77 0.16
CA ARG A 4 7.94 -23.83 -0.21
C ARG A 4 8.56 -22.71 -1.03
N PRO A 5 8.01 -22.39 -2.22
CA PRO A 5 8.48 -21.25 -2.98
C PRO A 5 8.37 -20.01 -2.09
N ILE A 6 9.52 -19.37 -1.84
CA ILE A 6 9.56 -18.12 -1.08
C ILE A 6 8.70 -17.11 -1.83
N ASP A 7 7.62 -16.68 -1.19
CA ASP A 7 6.83 -15.56 -1.70
C ASP A 7 7.72 -14.31 -1.62
N THR A 8 8.34 -14.00 -2.75
CA THR A 8 9.28 -12.88 -2.88
C THR A 8 8.58 -11.56 -2.55
N GLY A 9 7.27 -11.45 -2.84
CA GLY A 9 6.48 -10.27 -2.50
C GLY A 9 6.29 -10.10 -1.00
N ALA A 10 5.97 -11.19 -0.28
CA ALA A 10 5.86 -11.18 1.17
C ALA A 10 7.19 -10.79 1.84
N LEU A 11 8.30 -11.35 1.36
CA LEU A 11 9.64 -11.04 1.87
C LEU A 11 10.02 -9.57 1.65
N ILE A 12 9.76 -9.02 0.45
CA ILE A 12 10.03 -7.61 0.16
C ILE A 12 9.22 -6.70 1.09
N ASN A 13 7.94 -7.01 1.30
CA ASN A 13 7.08 -6.20 2.17
C ASN A 13 7.54 -6.24 3.65
N GLU A 14 8.00 -7.40 4.13
CA GLU A 14 8.57 -7.52 5.46
C GLU A 14 9.87 -6.70 5.60
N LEU A 15 10.76 -6.80 4.61
CA LEU A 15 12.01 -6.04 4.58
C LEU A 15 11.75 -4.53 4.53
N GLU A 16 10.83 -4.08 3.67
CA GLU A 16 10.45 -2.67 3.56
C GLU A 16 9.88 -2.16 4.91
N GLY A 17 9.06 -2.96 5.58
CA GLY A 17 8.55 -2.65 6.91
C GLY A 17 9.66 -2.47 7.95
N HIS A 18 10.65 -3.38 7.96
CA HIS A 18 11.82 -3.28 8.83
C HIS A 18 12.65 -2.03 8.55
N LEU A 19 12.96 -1.76 7.27
CA LEU A 19 13.73 -0.60 6.85
C LEU A 19 13.03 0.71 7.21
N LEU A 20 11.70 0.78 7.07
CA LEU A 20 10.91 1.93 7.45
C LEU A 20 11.00 2.23 8.96
N VAL A 21 10.92 1.17 9.79
CA VAL A 21 11.03 1.30 11.25
C VAL A 21 12.43 1.74 11.66
N GLU A 22 13.48 1.12 11.11
CA GLU A 22 14.87 1.49 11.41
C GLU A 22 15.18 2.93 10.98
N ALA A 23 14.74 3.33 9.79
CA ALA A 23 14.90 4.69 9.30
C ALA A 23 14.25 5.70 10.26
N THR A 24 13.04 5.41 10.73
CA THR A 24 12.27 6.29 11.62
C THR A 24 12.89 6.40 13.01
N LEU A 25 13.42 5.30 13.55
CA LEU A 25 14.20 5.32 14.80
C LEU A 25 15.46 6.18 14.67
N GLY A 26 16.14 6.10 13.53
CA GLY A 26 17.30 6.93 13.23
C GLY A 26 16.94 8.41 13.05
N GLU A 27 15.82 8.72 12.42
CA GLU A 27 15.30 10.07 12.26
C GLU A 27 14.88 10.70 13.57
N GLY A 28 14.17 9.94 14.42
CA GLY A 28 13.73 10.37 15.74
C GLY A 28 14.91 10.79 16.60
N ARG A 29 15.96 9.97 16.69
CA ARG A 29 17.21 10.31 17.40
C ARG A 29 17.90 11.55 16.82
N ARG A 30 17.99 11.66 15.48
CA ARG A 30 18.58 12.84 14.83
C ARG A 30 17.76 14.11 15.09
N ALA A 31 16.44 14.01 15.09
CA ALA A 31 15.52 15.12 15.36
C ALA A 31 15.59 15.54 16.84
N ALA A 32 15.65 14.58 17.75
CA ALA A 32 15.85 14.79 19.17
C ALA A 32 17.14 15.59 19.43
N GLY A 33 18.28 15.14 18.89
CA GLY A 33 19.54 15.86 19.03
C GLY A 33 19.52 17.26 18.39
N ARG A 34 18.81 17.46 17.27
CA ARG A 34 18.62 18.82 16.71
C ARG A 34 17.80 19.70 17.65
N PHE A 35 16.78 19.13 18.28
CA PHE A 35 15.88 19.85 19.18
C PHE A 35 16.58 20.28 20.47
N THR A 36 17.27 19.36 21.13
CA THR A 36 17.97 19.65 22.40
C THR A 36 19.14 20.60 22.20
N ARG A 37 19.85 20.56 21.06
CA ARG A 37 20.97 21.48 20.77
C ARG A 37 20.59 22.95 20.82
N ARG A 38 19.31 23.30 20.69
CA ARG A 38 18.83 24.69 20.85
C ARG A 38 18.81 25.17 22.30
N PHE A 39 18.97 24.27 23.26
CA PHE A 39 18.97 24.57 24.68
C PHE A 39 20.38 24.36 25.24
N GLU A 40 21.16 25.45 25.26
CA GLU A 40 22.55 25.46 25.75
C GLU A 40 22.65 25.35 27.28
N TRP A 41 21.56 25.62 27.99
CA TRP A 41 21.49 25.54 29.45
C TRP A 41 21.25 24.12 30.00
N LEU A 42 20.98 23.14 29.12
CA LEU A 42 20.77 21.76 29.52
C LEU A 42 22.11 21.07 29.82
N THR A 43 22.17 20.36 30.94
CA THR A 43 23.25 19.40 31.20
C THR A 43 23.16 18.21 30.24
N ASP A 44 24.25 17.46 30.11
CA ASP A 44 24.27 16.26 29.26
C ASP A 44 23.27 15.19 29.70
N SER A 45 23.03 15.05 31.02
CA SER A 45 22.03 14.13 31.56
C SER A 45 20.60 14.55 31.21
N GLN A 46 20.27 15.84 31.36
CA GLN A 46 18.96 16.38 30.99
C GLN A 46 18.73 16.28 29.47
N ARG A 47 19.78 16.51 28.70
CA ARG A 47 19.77 16.38 27.24
C ARG A 47 19.44 14.95 26.83
N ALA A 48 20.13 13.95 27.40
CA ALA A 48 19.91 12.55 27.08
C ALA A 48 18.48 12.10 27.40
N GLU A 49 17.94 12.48 28.56
CA GLU A 49 16.57 12.15 28.98
C GLU A 49 15.52 12.74 28.03
N ILE A 50 15.68 14.01 27.65
CA ILE A 50 14.79 14.66 26.67
C ILE A 50 14.93 14.00 25.30
N GLU A 51 16.15 13.63 24.89
CA GLU A 51 16.37 13.01 23.59
C GLU A 51 15.69 11.65 23.46
N GLU A 52 15.75 10.83 24.50
CA GLU A 52 15.09 9.53 24.56
C GLU A 52 13.58 9.68 24.50
N GLY A 53 13.00 10.50 25.38
CA GLY A 53 11.54 10.74 25.40
C GLY A 53 11.03 11.37 24.10
N PHE A 54 11.80 12.27 23.48
CA PHE A 54 11.46 12.84 22.17
C PHE A 54 11.46 11.76 21.08
N ALA A 55 12.49 10.92 21.03
CA ALA A 55 12.60 9.88 20.02
C ALA A 55 11.46 8.87 20.12
N GLU A 56 11.05 8.49 21.34
CA GLU A 56 9.90 7.63 21.58
C GLU A 56 8.59 8.26 21.07
N GLN A 57 8.34 9.54 21.42
CA GLN A 57 7.15 10.25 20.95
C GLN A 57 7.15 10.40 19.42
N TYR A 58 8.30 10.68 18.82
CA TYR A 58 8.45 10.80 17.37
C TYR A 58 8.02 9.51 16.67
N VAL A 59 8.50 8.36 17.14
CA VAL A 59 8.16 7.04 16.59
C VAL A 59 6.67 6.73 16.78
N SER A 60 6.11 7.05 17.95
CA SER A 60 4.68 6.88 18.23
C SER A 60 3.82 7.68 17.24
N LEU A 61 4.15 8.96 17.05
CA LEU A 61 3.44 9.83 16.12
C LEU A 61 3.56 9.36 14.66
N ALA A 62 4.76 8.94 14.25
CA ALA A 62 4.99 8.40 12.91
C ALA A 62 4.13 7.15 12.66
N ARG A 63 4.09 6.23 13.63
CA ARG A 63 3.28 5.01 13.56
C ARG A 63 1.79 5.32 13.39
N ASP A 64 1.27 6.28 14.13
CA ASP A 64 -0.13 6.68 14.02
C ASP A 64 -0.43 7.37 12.69
N SER A 65 0.51 8.16 12.17
CA SER A 65 0.41 8.74 10.83
C SER A 65 0.33 7.66 9.76
N TRP A 66 1.22 6.67 9.78
CA TRP A 66 1.18 5.55 8.83
C TRP A 66 -0.11 4.74 8.93
N ARG A 67 -0.60 4.46 10.15
CA ARG A 67 -1.88 3.76 10.34
C ARG A 67 -3.06 4.54 9.75
N ARG A 68 -3.06 5.87 9.87
CA ARG A 68 -4.08 6.71 9.22
C ARG A 68 -3.97 6.63 7.70
N THR A 69 -2.77 6.78 7.14
CA THR A 69 -2.53 6.69 5.70
C THR A 69 -2.90 5.32 5.14
N ALA A 70 -2.50 4.24 5.80
CA ALA A 70 -2.83 2.87 5.40
C ALA A 70 -4.35 2.63 5.40
N ARG A 71 -5.07 3.07 6.45
CA ARG A 71 -6.54 3.00 6.49
C ARG A 71 -7.19 3.80 5.36
N ARG A 72 -6.68 5.00 5.08
CA ARG A 72 -7.22 5.83 4.00
C ARG A 72 -6.95 5.22 2.62
N ALA A 73 -5.75 4.68 2.40
CA ALA A 73 -5.40 3.98 1.18
C ALA A 73 -6.27 2.73 0.96
N ALA A 74 -6.54 1.96 2.02
CA ALA A 74 -7.45 0.83 1.96
C ALA A 74 -8.88 1.25 1.58
N HIS A 75 -9.37 2.33 2.19
CA HIS A 75 -10.69 2.89 1.85
C HIS A 75 -10.79 3.37 0.40
N LEU A 76 -9.77 4.11 -0.08
CA LEU A 76 -9.70 4.54 -1.47
C LEU A 76 -9.68 3.32 -2.40
N ARG A 77 -8.86 2.32 -2.08
CA ARG A 77 -8.78 1.09 -2.86
C ARG A 77 -10.12 0.37 -2.95
N SER A 78 -10.87 0.26 -1.85
CA SER A 78 -12.21 -0.34 -1.89
C SER A 78 -13.17 0.45 -2.79
N GLU A 79 -13.18 1.79 -2.69
CA GLU A 79 -14.02 2.65 -3.55
C GLU A 79 -13.69 2.46 -5.04
N TYR A 80 -12.40 2.43 -5.40
CA TYR A 80 -11.98 2.23 -6.79
C TYR A 80 -12.24 0.81 -7.30
N GLU A 81 -12.04 -0.22 -6.47
CA GLU A 81 -12.28 -1.60 -6.87
C GLU A 81 -13.76 -1.86 -7.17
N GLU A 82 -14.69 -1.22 -6.45
CA GLU A 82 -16.12 -1.31 -6.73
C GLU A 82 -16.48 -0.72 -8.09
N VAL A 83 -15.97 0.48 -8.39
CA VAL A 83 -16.15 1.14 -9.69
C VAL A 83 -15.55 0.28 -10.81
N TYR A 84 -14.34 -0.25 -10.62
CA TYR A 84 -13.66 -1.09 -11.59
C TYR A 84 -14.40 -2.41 -11.85
N ARG A 85 -14.91 -3.07 -10.80
CA ARG A 85 -15.75 -4.28 -10.94
C ARG A 85 -17.02 -3.97 -11.74
N GLY A 86 -17.63 -2.79 -11.54
CA GLY A 86 -18.75 -2.31 -12.35
C GLY A 86 -18.39 -2.19 -13.83
N LEU A 87 -17.31 -1.46 -14.13
CA LEU A 87 -16.87 -1.24 -15.52
C LEU A 87 -16.45 -2.54 -16.21
N ARG A 88 -15.69 -3.40 -15.52
CA ARG A 88 -15.27 -4.72 -16.02
C ARG A 88 -16.48 -5.58 -16.37
N ARG A 89 -17.51 -5.62 -15.51
CA ARG A 89 -18.75 -6.35 -15.80
C ARG A 89 -19.45 -5.82 -17.05
N ARG A 90 -19.54 -4.50 -17.20
CA ARG A 90 -20.14 -3.87 -18.40
C ARG A 90 -19.37 -4.22 -19.67
N LEU A 91 -18.04 -4.10 -19.65
CA LEU A 91 -17.19 -4.44 -20.80
C LEU A 91 -17.31 -5.93 -21.18
N LEU A 92 -17.28 -6.82 -20.20
CA LEU A 92 -17.47 -8.25 -20.45
C LEU A 92 -18.86 -8.55 -21.01
N ALA A 93 -19.91 -7.94 -20.47
CA ALA A 93 -21.27 -8.10 -20.99
C ALA A 93 -21.38 -7.61 -22.44
N THR A 94 -20.86 -6.42 -22.75
CA THR A 94 -20.88 -5.90 -24.12
C THR A 94 -20.07 -6.76 -25.08
N PHE A 95 -18.92 -7.27 -24.64
CA PHE A 95 -18.08 -8.15 -25.45
C PHE A 95 -18.79 -9.48 -25.73
N LEU A 96 -19.34 -10.13 -24.71
CA LEU A 96 -20.08 -11.39 -24.85
C LEU A 96 -21.35 -11.24 -25.70
N CYS A 97 -22.10 -10.15 -25.54
CA CYS A 97 -23.24 -9.87 -26.40
C CYS A 97 -22.81 -9.65 -27.85
N GLY A 98 -21.74 -8.86 -28.07
CA GLY A 98 -21.21 -8.61 -29.41
C GLY A 98 -20.73 -9.90 -30.10
N THR A 99 -20.00 -10.76 -29.39
CA THR A 99 -19.55 -12.04 -29.94
C THR A 99 -20.73 -12.98 -30.22
N ALA A 100 -21.73 -13.06 -29.35
CA ALA A 100 -22.93 -13.86 -29.58
C ALA A 100 -23.69 -13.41 -30.85
N VAL A 101 -23.85 -12.10 -31.05
CA VAL A 101 -24.49 -11.55 -32.25
C VAL A 101 -23.69 -11.89 -33.51
N LEU A 102 -22.37 -11.74 -33.47
CA LEU A 102 -21.49 -12.08 -34.61
C LEU A 102 -21.54 -13.56 -34.94
N VAL A 103 -21.52 -14.44 -33.94
CA VAL A 103 -21.62 -15.90 -34.13
C VAL A 103 -22.98 -16.26 -34.73
N LEU A 104 -24.08 -15.68 -34.23
CA LEU A 104 -25.42 -15.91 -34.77
C LEU A 104 -25.53 -15.46 -36.23
N ALA A 105 -25.02 -14.27 -36.55
CA ALA A 105 -24.99 -13.76 -37.91
C ALA A 105 -24.18 -14.66 -38.85
N ALA A 106 -23.00 -15.11 -38.41
CA ALA A 106 -22.18 -16.05 -39.18
C ALA A 106 -22.90 -17.40 -39.41
N ALA A 107 -23.58 -17.93 -38.39
CA ALA A 107 -24.34 -19.17 -38.52
C ALA A 107 -25.52 -19.02 -39.50
N LEU A 108 -26.23 -17.89 -39.45
CA LEU A 108 -27.29 -17.57 -40.42
C LEU A 108 -26.75 -17.48 -41.85
N VAL A 109 -25.59 -16.86 -42.04
CA VAL A 109 -24.93 -16.82 -43.37
C VAL A 109 -24.54 -18.22 -43.84
N VAL A 110 -23.95 -19.04 -42.98
CA VAL A 110 -23.54 -20.41 -43.33
C VAL A 110 -24.75 -21.28 -43.70
N THR A 111 -25.85 -21.17 -42.96
CA THR A 111 -27.09 -21.91 -43.26
C THR A 111 -27.79 -21.39 -44.52
N ALA A 112 -27.73 -20.10 -44.81
CA ALA A 112 -28.27 -19.53 -46.05
C ALA A 112 -27.42 -19.89 -47.29
N VAL A 113 -26.11 -20.09 -47.12
CA VAL A 113 -25.17 -20.45 -48.22
C VAL A 113 -25.10 -21.97 -48.43
N ARG A 114 -25.56 -22.78 -47.48
CA ARG A 114 -25.76 -24.22 -47.62
C ARG A 114 -27.24 -24.54 -47.91
N PRO A 115 -27.71 -24.50 -49.18
CA PRO A 115 -29.00 -25.07 -49.55
C PRO A 115 -29.00 -26.59 -49.40
#